data_AF-A0A6P7UAK4-F1
#
_entry.id   AF-A0A6P7UAK4-F1
#
_cell.length_a   1.000
_cell.length_b   1.000
_cell.length_c   1.000
_cell.angle_alpha   90.00
_cell.angle_beta   90.00
_cell.angle_gamma   90.00
#
_symmetry.space_group_name_H-M   'P 1'
#
loop_
_entity.id
_entity.type
_entity.pdbx_description
1 polymer ?
#
loop_
_entity_poly.entity_id
_entity_poly.type
_entity_poly.pdbx_seq_one_letter_code
_entity_poly.pdbx_strand_id
1 'polypeptide(L)'
;MDPFNPQEFKRAILRWTPAWYADRRSVKHEAWQTYVVNFGGKYEVALRHRCRNASSSVRPSDVADRIGVMATSSPNPSLPDPRQKATPMTPRTNVTSRENAGIKINLTIDSISNASVDVIVNSTNEHLQLDSGAISKLILNAAGPQIQRECNRKYPQGISIYEIAVTKGYNLKCKNVFHLVLPPWDENFSHSILANLTQIITNCLEKAEKLGAKSLAFPTLGGGKLKYPIEQLPGIMYEAVKNYSIQNSSQIKVVNFVVYPEDTEIVTVG
;
A
#
# COMPACT_ATOMS: atom_id res chain seq x y z
N MET A 1 17.34 -13.05 8.26
CA MET A 1 15.89 -13.01 7.95
C MET A 1 15.69 -11.78 7.11
N ASP A 2 15.50 -11.99 5.81
CA ASP A 2 15.59 -10.95 4.78
C ASP A 2 14.22 -10.26 4.64
N PRO A 3 14.09 -8.94 4.88
CA PRO A 3 12.79 -8.26 4.85
C PRO A 3 12.48 -7.70 3.45
N PHE A 4 11.28 -7.85 2.87
CA PHE A 4 10.71 -7.04 1.73
C PHE A 4 11.09 -7.32 0.25
N ASN A 5 10.67 -8.39 -0.45
CA ASN A 5 10.91 -8.47 -1.91
C ASN A 5 10.02 -7.50 -2.78
N PRO A 6 10.55 -6.48 -3.48
CA PRO A 6 9.75 -5.52 -4.25
C PRO A 6 9.40 -6.04 -5.65
N GLN A 7 10.10 -7.08 -6.11
CA GLN A 7 9.66 -7.91 -7.22
C GLN A 7 8.41 -8.69 -6.81
N GLU A 8 8.25 -9.10 -5.56
CA GLU A 8 6.99 -9.64 -5.03
C GLU A 8 5.93 -8.55 -4.83
N PHE A 9 6.26 -7.31 -4.46
CA PHE A 9 5.29 -6.20 -4.45
C PHE A 9 4.75 -5.88 -5.86
N LYS A 10 5.66 -5.77 -6.83
CA LYS A 10 5.33 -5.59 -8.25
C LYS A 10 4.63 -6.83 -8.82
N ARG A 11 5.08 -8.04 -8.49
CA ARG A 11 4.45 -9.32 -8.88
C ARG A 11 3.11 -9.52 -8.19
N ALA A 12 2.86 -9.04 -6.98
CA ALA A 12 1.57 -9.16 -6.31
C ALA A 12 0.54 -8.28 -7.02
N ILE A 13 0.90 -7.04 -7.36
CA ILE A 13 0.07 -6.16 -8.19
C ILE A 13 -0.11 -6.74 -9.62
N LEU A 14 0.89 -7.43 -10.17
CA LEU A 14 0.80 -8.06 -11.51
C LEU A 14 0.12 -9.46 -11.52
N ARG A 15 0.23 -10.26 -10.45
CA ARG A 15 -0.34 -11.63 -10.27
C ARG A 15 -1.82 -11.60 -9.90
N TRP A 16 -2.31 -10.50 -9.35
CA TRP A 16 -3.75 -10.32 -9.07
C TRP A 16 -4.56 -9.90 -10.32
N THR A 17 -4.15 -10.40 -11.50
CA THR A 17 -5.08 -10.80 -12.55
C THR A 17 -5.56 -12.21 -12.25
N PRO A 18 -6.86 -12.47 -12.07
CA PRO A 18 -7.33 -13.83 -12.17
C PRO A 18 -7.09 -14.35 -13.60
N ALA A 19 -6.15 -15.28 -13.75
CA ALA A 19 -5.97 -16.06 -14.97
C ALA A 19 -7.25 -16.87 -15.33
N TRP A 20 -8.24 -16.96 -14.43
CA TRP A 20 -9.54 -17.57 -14.69
C TRP A 20 -10.49 -16.74 -15.56
N TYR A 21 -10.11 -15.53 -16.01
CA TYR A 21 -10.97 -14.67 -16.85
C TYR A 21 -10.55 -14.59 -18.34
N ALA A 22 -9.41 -15.14 -18.74
CA ALA A 22 -8.87 -14.98 -20.10
C ALA A 22 -9.17 -16.13 -21.08
N ASP A 23 -9.88 -17.18 -20.68
CA ASP A 23 -10.25 -18.26 -21.60
C ASP A 23 -11.70 -18.72 -21.42
N ARG A 24 -12.63 -18.07 -22.13
CA ARG A 24 -13.93 -18.68 -22.45
C ARG A 24 -13.78 -19.47 -23.74
N ARG A 25 -13.23 -20.68 -23.63
CA ARG A 25 -13.60 -21.81 -24.47
C ARG A 25 -13.37 -23.12 -23.72
N SER A 26 -14.47 -23.59 -23.10
CA SER A 26 -14.69 -24.96 -22.62
C SER A 26 -13.90 -25.41 -21.37
N VAL A 27 -14.55 -25.41 -20.19
CA VAL A 27 -14.73 -26.56 -19.27
C VAL A 27 -15.63 -26.10 -18.09
N LYS A 28 -16.49 -26.99 -17.58
CA LYS A 28 -17.66 -26.72 -16.72
C LYS A 28 -17.31 -26.55 -15.22
N HIS A 29 -17.85 -25.47 -14.63
CA HIS A 29 -18.34 -25.22 -13.26
C HIS A 29 -17.63 -25.80 -12.02
N GLU A 30 -17.10 -24.91 -11.16
CA GLU A 30 -17.50 -24.72 -9.74
C GLU A 30 -17.34 -23.23 -9.37
N ALA A 31 -18.41 -22.56 -8.93
CA ALA A 31 -18.40 -21.12 -8.65
C ALA A 31 -18.67 -20.87 -7.16
N TRP A 32 -17.68 -20.34 -6.45
CA TRP A 32 -17.85 -19.76 -5.11
C TRP A 32 -18.21 -18.28 -5.27
N GLN A 33 -19.28 -17.83 -4.60
CA GLN A 33 -19.58 -16.41 -4.48
C GLN A 33 -19.35 -15.96 -3.04
N THR A 34 -18.53 -14.92 -2.87
CA THR A 34 -18.33 -14.20 -1.61
C THR A 34 -19.41 -13.14 -1.46
N TYR A 35 -20.05 -13.09 -0.29
CA TYR A 35 -20.98 -12.02 0.05
C TYR A 35 -20.71 -11.54 1.47
N VAL A 36 -20.88 -10.22 1.66
CA VAL A 36 -20.83 -9.57 2.98
C VAL A 36 -22.24 -9.60 3.54
N VAL A 37 -22.41 -10.22 4.72
CA VAL A 37 -23.70 -10.31 5.38
C VAL A 37 -23.69 -9.38 6.59
N ASN A 38 -24.72 -8.53 6.72
CA ASN A 38 -24.91 -7.64 7.85
C ASN A 38 -25.85 -8.31 8.87
N PHE A 39 -25.32 -8.67 10.03
CA PHE A 39 -26.12 -9.07 11.18
C PHE A 39 -25.97 -8.01 12.27
N GLY A 40 -26.95 -7.09 12.35
CA GLY A 40 -27.08 -6.16 13.46
C GLY A 40 -25.83 -5.32 13.76
N GLY A 41 -25.10 -4.88 12.72
CA GLY A 41 -23.90 -4.04 12.88
C GLY A 41 -22.57 -4.78 12.97
N LYS A 42 -22.56 -6.10 12.76
CA LYS A 42 -21.33 -6.89 12.52
C LYS A 42 -21.29 -7.35 11.06
N TYR A 43 -20.14 -7.14 10.41
CA TYR A 43 -19.87 -7.59 9.04
C TYR A 43 -19.03 -8.87 9.11
N GLU A 44 -19.54 -9.94 8.51
CA GLU A 44 -18.84 -11.22 8.42
C GLU A 44 -18.78 -11.67 6.95
N VAL A 45 -17.65 -12.26 6.56
CA VAL A 45 -17.43 -12.76 5.20
C VAL A 45 -17.81 -14.24 5.18
N ALA A 46 -18.90 -14.57 4.49
CA ALA A 46 -19.38 -15.95 4.37
C ALA A 46 -19.13 -16.52 2.97
N LEU A 47 -18.80 -17.81 2.90
CA LEU A 47 -18.66 -18.59 1.66
C LEU A 47 -19.77 -19.64 1.61
N ARG A 48 -20.53 -19.70 0.51
CA ARG A 48 -21.57 -20.72 0.32
C ARG A 48 -21.25 -21.61 -0.88
N HIS A 49 -21.16 -22.92 -0.64
CA HIS A 49 -20.94 -23.93 -1.68
C HIS A 49 -22.27 -24.36 -2.32
N ARG A 50 -22.30 -24.54 -3.63
CA ARG A 50 -23.44 -25.18 -4.33
C ARG A 50 -22.96 -26.52 -4.90
N CYS A 51 -23.15 -27.61 -4.15
CA CYS A 51 -22.76 -28.95 -4.60
C CYS A 51 -23.65 -29.47 -5.74
N ARG A 52 -23.03 -30.04 -6.79
CA ARG A 52 -23.51 -31.26 -7.46
C ARG A 52 -22.33 -32.20 -7.67
N ASN A 53 -22.54 -33.46 -7.30
CA ASN A 53 -21.61 -34.59 -7.32
C ASN A 53 -20.82 -34.76 -8.63
N ALA A 54 -19.53 -35.11 -8.53
CA ALA A 54 -19.00 -36.37 -9.07
C ALA A 54 -17.52 -36.60 -8.68
N SER A 55 -17.23 -37.86 -8.40
CA SER A 55 -15.98 -38.52 -8.04
C SER A 55 -14.86 -38.46 -9.11
N SER A 56 -13.60 -38.38 -8.69
CA SER A 56 -12.61 -39.49 -8.77
C SER A 56 -11.17 -39.02 -8.53
N SER A 57 -10.41 -39.94 -7.96
CA SER A 57 -9.01 -39.93 -7.50
C SER A 57 -7.95 -39.77 -8.59
N VAL A 58 -6.73 -39.36 -8.20
CA VAL A 58 -5.44 -40.08 -8.44
C VAL A 58 -4.26 -39.27 -7.83
N ARG A 59 -3.35 -39.97 -7.12
CA ARG A 59 -1.99 -39.53 -6.71
C ARG A 59 -0.96 -40.14 -7.68
N PRO A 60 0.28 -39.64 -7.78
CA PRO A 60 1.36 -40.27 -6.98
C PRO A 60 2.55 -39.35 -6.59
N SER A 61 3.45 -39.96 -5.82
CA SER A 61 4.54 -39.47 -4.99
C SER A 61 5.95 -39.76 -5.56
N ASP A 62 6.96 -39.25 -4.82
CA ASP A 62 8.39 -39.64 -4.75
C ASP A 62 9.33 -39.15 -5.88
N VAL A 63 10.65 -38.89 -5.73
CA VAL A 63 11.71 -39.27 -4.76
C VAL A 63 12.81 -38.17 -4.77
N ALA A 64 13.57 -38.12 -3.67
CA ALA A 64 14.71 -37.27 -3.34
C ALA A 64 16.07 -37.65 -4.01
N ASP A 65 17.11 -36.90 -3.56
CA ASP A 65 18.57 -37.14 -3.58
C ASP A 65 19.41 -36.47 -4.68
N ARG A 66 20.25 -35.51 -4.28
CA ARG A 66 21.66 -35.79 -3.88
C ARG A 66 22.38 -34.53 -3.38
N ILE A 67 23.04 -34.71 -2.23
CA ILE A 67 23.99 -33.80 -1.59
C ILE A 67 25.35 -33.90 -2.28
N GLY A 68 26.00 -32.76 -2.53
CA GLY A 68 27.39 -32.66 -2.95
C GLY A 68 28.04 -31.41 -2.34
N VAL A 69 28.89 -31.63 -1.34
CA VAL A 69 29.73 -30.62 -0.67
C VAL A 69 31.08 -30.58 -1.37
N MET A 70 31.59 -29.39 -1.70
CA MET A 70 33.04 -29.16 -1.76
C MET A 70 33.37 -27.68 -1.51
N ALA A 71 34.49 -27.48 -0.82
CA ALA A 71 34.81 -26.31 -0.03
C ALA A 71 35.81 -25.35 -0.70
N THR A 72 35.75 -24.10 -0.23
CA THR A 72 36.84 -23.11 -0.03
C THR A 72 37.69 -22.63 -1.20
N SER A 73 37.59 -21.33 -1.49
CA SER A 73 38.73 -20.39 -1.33
C SER A 73 38.25 -18.93 -1.44
N SER A 74 38.56 -18.12 -0.42
CA SER A 74 38.44 -16.66 -0.45
C SER A 74 39.78 -16.05 -0.88
N PRO A 75 39.78 -14.82 -1.42
CA PRO A 75 40.65 -13.81 -0.86
C PRO A 75 39.97 -12.43 -0.69
N ASN A 76 40.14 -11.92 0.54
CA ASN A 76 40.24 -10.54 1.05
C ASN A 76 39.31 -9.39 0.56
N PRO A 77 38.75 -8.60 1.50
CA PRO A 77 38.00 -7.38 1.21
C PRO A 77 38.92 -6.15 1.11
N SER A 78 38.87 -5.46 -0.02
CA SER A 78 39.42 -4.10 -0.19
C SER A 78 38.46 -3.04 0.37
N LEU A 79 38.98 -2.16 1.22
CA LEU A 79 38.30 -1.03 1.84
C LEU A 79 37.76 -0.01 0.80
N PRO A 80 36.57 0.59 0.96
CA PRO A 80 36.11 1.67 0.08
C PRO A 80 36.70 3.04 0.45
N ASP A 81 37.04 3.82 -0.59
CA ASP A 81 37.54 5.20 -0.57
C ASP A 81 36.50 6.22 -0.03
N PRO A 82 36.84 7.17 0.88
CA PRO A 82 35.89 8.11 1.49
C PRO A 82 35.37 9.25 0.60
N ARG A 83 35.39 9.13 -0.73
CA ARG A 83 34.96 10.21 -1.64
C ARG A 83 34.01 9.75 -2.74
N GLN A 84 32.78 9.39 -2.37
CA GLN A 84 31.67 9.35 -3.33
C GLN A 84 30.76 10.57 -3.12
N LYS A 85 30.87 11.53 -4.04
CA LYS A 85 29.92 12.61 -4.23
C LYS A 85 28.53 12.01 -4.51
N ALA A 86 27.52 12.54 -3.82
CA ALA A 86 26.12 12.21 -4.07
C ALA A 86 25.79 12.38 -5.56
N THR A 87 25.46 11.28 -6.23
CA THR A 87 25.00 11.28 -7.62
C THR A 87 23.59 11.86 -7.68
N PRO A 88 23.27 12.72 -8.67
CA PRO A 88 21.92 13.22 -8.87
C PRO A 88 20.99 12.06 -9.24
N MET A 89 20.03 11.73 -8.38
CA MET A 89 18.99 10.73 -8.70
C MET A 89 18.11 11.26 -9.83
N THR A 90 18.06 10.50 -10.92
CA THR A 90 17.17 10.74 -12.06
C THR A 90 15.70 10.49 -11.65
N PRO A 91 14.74 11.33 -12.08
CA PRO A 91 13.33 11.12 -11.75
C PRO A 91 12.79 9.90 -12.51
N ARG A 92 12.37 8.85 -11.81
CA ARG A 92 11.80 7.64 -12.44
C ARG A 92 10.26 7.60 -12.35
N THR A 93 9.66 7.89 -13.50
CA THR A 93 8.55 7.21 -14.20
C THR A 93 7.54 6.36 -13.40
N ASN A 94 6.25 6.58 -13.69
CA ASN A 94 5.14 5.65 -13.44
C ASN A 94 5.56 4.21 -13.77
N VAL A 95 5.53 3.32 -12.78
CA VAL A 95 5.98 1.94 -12.89
C VAL A 95 4.86 1.04 -13.40
N THR A 96 3.62 1.33 -13.04
CA THR A 96 2.41 0.63 -13.51
C THR A 96 1.20 1.55 -13.41
N SER A 97 0.25 1.42 -14.32
CA SER A 97 -0.98 2.21 -14.37
C SER A 97 -2.15 1.31 -14.77
N ARG A 98 -3.31 1.46 -14.11
CA ARG A 98 -4.57 0.81 -14.49
C ARG A 98 -5.73 1.77 -14.36
N GLU A 99 -6.76 1.60 -15.18
CA GLU A 99 -8.01 2.36 -15.06
C GLU A 99 -9.11 1.47 -14.49
N ASN A 100 -9.78 1.94 -13.45
CA ASN A 100 -10.80 1.23 -12.70
C ASN A 100 -12.02 2.15 -12.58
N ALA A 101 -13.07 1.87 -13.35
CA ALA A 101 -14.33 2.64 -13.34
C ALA A 101 -14.12 4.18 -13.40
N GLY A 102 -13.15 4.63 -14.20
CA GLY A 102 -12.84 6.06 -14.38
C GLY A 102 -11.81 6.66 -13.40
N ILE A 103 -11.26 5.87 -12.47
CA ILE A 103 -10.11 6.23 -11.65
C ILE A 103 -8.86 5.53 -12.18
N LYS A 104 -7.84 6.31 -12.53
CA LYS A 104 -6.51 5.80 -12.89
C LYS A 104 -5.67 5.58 -11.63
N ILE A 105 -5.31 4.32 -11.37
CA ILE A 105 -4.46 3.93 -10.25
C ILE A 105 -3.03 3.72 -10.76
N ASN A 106 -2.08 4.51 -10.25
CA ASN A 106 -0.67 4.41 -10.61
C ASN A 106 0.17 3.90 -9.44
N LEU A 107 1.22 3.16 -9.76
CA LEU A 107 2.31 2.86 -8.86
C LEU A 107 3.57 3.63 -9.30
N THR A 108 4.18 4.36 -8.38
CA THR A 108 5.38 5.18 -8.64
C THR A 108 6.45 4.89 -7.59
N ILE A 109 7.72 4.85 -8.00
CA ILE A 109 8.86 4.78 -7.09
C ILE A 109 9.44 6.18 -6.96
N ASP A 110 9.17 6.86 -5.85
CA ASP A 110 9.62 8.23 -5.59
C ASP A 110 9.42 8.58 -4.10
N SER A 111 9.86 9.76 -3.66
CA SER A 111 9.41 10.35 -2.40
C SER A 111 7.96 10.84 -2.53
N ILE A 112 7.13 10.52 -1.53
CA ILE A 112 5.77 11.05 -1.42
C ILE A 112 5.74 12.58 -1.45
N SER A 113 6.80 13.26 -0.97
CA SER A 113 6.92 14.71 -0.99
C SER A 113 7.05 15.31 -2.39
N ASN A 114 7.45 14.51 -3.39
CA ASN A 114 7.60 14.93 -4.77
C ASN A 114 6.29 14.83 -5.57
N ALA A 115 5.26 14.19 -5.00
CA ALA A 115 3.98 13.99 -5.67
C ALA A 115 3.32 15.34 -6.03
N SER A 116 2.82 15.44 -7.25
CA SER A 116 2.04 16.57 -7.74
C SER A 116 0.59 16.15 -7.91
N VAL A 117 -0.21 16.32 -6.85
CA VAL A 117 -1.60 15.86 -6.73
C VAL A 117 -2.41 16.84 -5.89
N ASP A 118 -3.74 16.75 -5.85
CA ASP A 118 -4.55 17.62 -5.00
C ASP A 118 -4.36 17.31 -3.51
N VAL A 119 -4.27 16.02 -3.15
CA VAL A 119 -4.14 15.57 -1.76
C VAL A 119 -2.96 14.60 -1.59
N ILE A 120 -2.09 14.87 -0.62
CA ILE A 120 -1.08 13.92 -0.16
C ILE A 120 -1.55 13.31 1.17
N VAL A 121 -1.42 11.99 1.31
CA VAL A 121 -1.72 11.29 2.56
C VAL A 121 -0.44 11.07 3.36
N ASN A 122 -0.51 11.33 4.66
CA ASN A 122 0.55 11.18 5.63
C ASN A 122 0.13 10.25 6.77
N SER A 123 0.97 9.29 7.12
CA SER A 123 0.84 8.52 8.36
C SER A 123 1.74 9.13 9.44
N THR A 124 1.15 9.46 10.58
CA THR A 124 1.82 10.13 11.71
C THR A 124 1.32 9.56 13.06
N ASN A 125 1.79 10.14 14.16
CA ASN A 125 1.32 9.80 15.51
C ASN A 125 0.06 10.59 15.91
N GLU A 126 -0.59 10.15 16.99
CA GLU A 126 -1.81 10.76 17.55
C GLU A 126 -1.66 12.24 17.88
N HIS A 127 -0.46 12.70 18.27
CA HIS A 127 -0.18 14.10 18.57
C HIS A 127 0.16 14.95 17.34
N LEU A 128 0.09 14.39 16.13
CA LEU A 128 0.46 15.04 14.87
C LEU A 128 1.85 15.68 14.90
N GLN A 129 2.81 15.08 15.60
CA GLN A 129 4.20 15.52 15.57
C GLN A 129 4.87 14.99 14.30
N LEU A 130 5.03 15.86 13.32
CA LEU A 130 5.47 15.51 11.97
C LEU A 130 6.98 15.32 11.85
N ASP A 131 7.73 15.64 12.91
CA ASP A 131 9.15 15.30 13.04
C ASP A 131 9.36 13.83 13.44
N SER A 132 8.28 13.04 13.55
CA SER A 132 8.30 11.66 14.00
C SER A 132 7.77 10.72 12.91
N GLY A 133 8.60 9.76 12.51
CA GLY A 133 8.30 8.83 11.41
C GLY A 133 8.86 9.28 10.07
N ALA A 134 9.29 8.33 9.22
CA ALA A 134 10.01 8.63 7.98
C ALA A 134 9.17 9.46 7.00
N ILE A 135 7.94 9.02 6.71
CA ILE A 135 6.99 9.71 5.81
C ILE A 135 6.69 11.12 6.32
N SER A 136 6.35 11.25 7.61
CA SER A 136 6.03 12.54 8.23
C SER A 136 7.21 13.51 8.16
N LYS A 137 8.44 13.04 8.40
CA LYS A 137 9.65 13.87 8.27
C LYS A 137 9.88 14.37 6.85
N LEU A 138 9.71 13.50 5.84
CA LEU A 138 9.82 13.90 4.42
C LEU A 138 8.80 15.00 4.08
N ILE A 139 7.57 14.83 4.53
CA ILE A 139 6.49 15.80 4.34
C ILE A 139 6.78 17.11 5.09
N LEU A 140 7.21 17.06 6.35
CA LEU A 140 7.55 18.25 7.14
C LEU A 140 8.69 19.05 6.49
N ASN A 141 9.76 18.36 6.08
CA ASN A 141 10.91 18.98 5.45
C ASN A 141 10.53 19.67 4.13
N ALA A 142 9.69 19.03 3.31
CA ALA A 142 9.27 19.57 2.02
C ALA A 142 8.20 20.66 2.15
N ALA A 143 7.23 20.53 3.05
CA ALA A 143 6.16 21.51 3.26
C ALA A 143 6.64 22.77 4.00
N GLY A 144 7.68 22.64 4.83
CA GLY A 144 8.17 23.68 5.73
C GLY A 144 7.43 23.69 7.08
N PRO A 145 7.97 24.39 8.10
CA PRO A 145 7.48 24.31 9.49
C PRO A 145 6.06 24.84 9.69
N GLN A 146 5.49 25.54 8.71
CA GLN A 146 4.11 26.02 8.72
C GLN A 146 3.10 24.87 8.89
N ILE A 147 3.37 23.68 8.31
CA ILE A 147 2.45 22.54 8.41
C ILE A 147 2.32 22.05 9.85
N GLN A 148 3.43 21.99 10.61
CA GLN A 148 3.41 21.64 12.02
C GLN A 148 2.65 22.68 12.86
N ARG A 149 2.85 23.97 12.57
CA ARG A 149 2.10 25.05 13.25
C ARG A 149 0.61 24.94 13.01
N GLU A 150 0.19 24.55 11.81
CA GLU A 150 -1.23 24.31 11.52
C GLU A 150 -1.78 23.09 12.25
N CYS A 151 -1.04 21.97 12.29
CA CYS A 151 -1.41 20.81 13.11
C CYS A 151 -1.65 21.22 14.57
N ASN A 152 -0.66 21.87 15.20
CA ASN A 152 -0.74 22.29 16.60
C ASN A 152 -1.93 23.23 16.87
N ARG A 153 -2.23 24.14 15.93
CA ARG A 153 -3.34 25.11 16.07
C ARG A 153 -4.72 24.47 15.88
N LYS A 154 -4.89 23.60 14.88
CA LYS A 154 -6.19 23.00 14.55
C LYS A 154 -6.53 21.79 15.41
N TYR A 155 -5.50 21.06 15.84
CA TYR A 155 -5.61 19.78 16.54
C TYR A 155 -4.71 19.80 17.79
N PRO A 156 -4.95 20.73 18.75
CA PRO A 156 -4.08 20.90 19.91
C PRO A 156 -4.04 19.66 20.82
N GLN A 157 -5.04 18.77 20.73
CA GLN A 157 -5.11 17.51 21.47
C GLN A 157 -4.75 16.30 20.60
N GLY A 158 -4.29 16.52 19.36
CA GLY A 158 -4.07 15.45 18.41
C GLY A 158 -5.35 14.95 17.74
N ILE A 159 -5.29 13.73 17.20
CA ILE A 159 -6.39 13.00 16.59
C ILE A 159 -6.37 11.52 17.00
N SER A 160 -7.53 10.86 16.93
CA SER A 160 -7.68 9.45 17.28
C SER A 160 -7.15 8.52 16.19
N ILE A 161 -6.94 7.25 16.55
CA ILE A 161 -6.62 6.20 15.58
C ILE A 161 -7.73 6.12 14.52
N TYR A 162 -7.35 6.01 13.24
CA TYR A 162 -8.23 6.04 12.07
C TYR A 162 -9.02 7.35 11.86
N GLU A 163 -8.61 8.45 12.51
CA GLU A 163 -9.10 9.79 12.20
C GLU A 163 -8.23 10.48 11.13
N ILE A 164 -8.79 11.47 10.43
CA ILE A 164 -8.10 12.26 9.40
C ILE A 164 -8.09 13.75 9.78
N ALA A 165 -6.91 14.28 10.07
CA ALA A 165 -6.64 15.71 10.16
C ALA A 165 -6.30 16.29 8.78
N VAL A 166 -6.69 17.55 8.52
CA VAL A 166 -6.48 18.23 7.23
C VAL A 166 -5.75 19.55 7.41
N THR A 167 -4.63 19.67 6.71
CA THR A 167 -3.84 20.91 6.60
C THR A 167 -3.72 21.37 5.16
N LYS A 168 -3.13 22.56 4.94
CA LYS A 168 -2.69 22.99 3.60
C LYS A 168 -1.40 22.26 3.19
N GLY A 169 -1.12 22.18 1.88
CA GLY A 169 0.12 21.62 1.35
C GLY A 169 1.38 22.47 1.58
N TYR A 170 1.23 23.77 1.82
CA TYR A 170 2.34 24.73 1.93
C TYR A 170 3.29 24.66 0.73
N ASN A 171 4.57 24.33 0.94
CA ASN A 171 5.57 24.24 -0.12
C ASN A 171 5.46 22.94 -0.94
N LEU A 172 4.60 22.00 -0.57
CA LEU A 172 4.31 20.80 -1.36
C LEU A 172 3.52 21.16 -2.63
N LYS A 173 3.65 20.33 -3.65
CA LYS A 173 2.84 20.41 -4.89
C LYS A 173 1.45 19.79 -4.69
N CYS A 174 0.78 20.16 -3.61
CA CYS A 174 -0.60 19.75 -3.32
C CYS A 174 -1.41 20.85 -2.64
N LYS A 175 -2.74 20.71 -2.67
CA LYS A 175 -3.66 21.63 -1.99
C LYS A 175 -3.75 21.30 -0.51
N ASN A 176 -3.88 20.01 -0.20
CA ASN A 176 -4.07 19.53 1.17
C ASN A 176 -3.17 18.34 1.50
N VAL A 177 -2.86 18.22 2.79
CA VAL A 177 -2.29 17.00 3.37
C VAL A 177 -3.31 16.41 4.33
N PHE A 178 -3.58 15.12 4.16
CA PHE A 178 -4.40 14.33 5.07
C PHE A 178 -3.48 13.57 6.01
N HIS A 179 -3.53 13.92 7.28
CA HIS A 179 -2.75 13.28 8.34
C HIS A 179 -3.64 12.24 9.02
N LEU A 180 -3.21 10.98 9.03
CA LEU A 180 -3.92 9.89 9.67
C LEU A 180 -3.03 9.13 10.64
N VAL A 181 -3.66 8.44 11.57
CA VAL A 181 -3.02 7.63 12.60
C VAL A 181 -3.45 6.18 12.41
N LEU A 182 -2.47 5.28 12.42
CA LEU A 182 -2.69 3.84 12.33
C LEU A 182 -2.13 3.20 13.61
N PRO A 183 -2.79 2.17 14.16
CA PRO A 183 -2.23 1.43 15.29
C PRO A 183 -1.01 0.63 14.83
N PRO A 184 -0.12 0.20 15.75
CA PRO A 184 0.87 -0.82 15.44
C PRO A 184 0.20 -2.15 15.06
N TRP A 185 0.92 -3.00 14.32
CA TRP A 185 0.46 -4.34 13.99
C TRP A 185 0.31 -5.20 15.25
N ASP A 186 -0.83 -5.89 15.35
CA ASP A 186 -1.11 -6.89 16.36
C ASP A 186 -1.75 -8.10 15.67
N GLU A 187 -1.11 -9.25 15.76
CA GLU A 187 -1.57 -10.49 15.15
C GLU A 187 -2.96 -10.91 15.65
N ASN A 188 -3.27 -10.64 16.92
CA ASN A 188 -4.57 -10.98 17.52
C ASN A 188 -5.71 -10.15 16.92
N PHE A 189 -5.40 -8.98 16.38
CA PHE A 189 -6.37 -8.06 15.78
C PHE A 189 -6.13 -7.84 14.28
N SER A 190 -5.29 -8.67 13.66
CA SER A 190 -4.84 -8.59 12.26
C SER A 190 -5.99 -8.31 11.30
N HIS A 191 -7.06 -9.10 11.36
CA HIS A 191 -8.22 -8.93 10.49
C HIS A 191 -8.88 -7.54 10.64
N SER A 192 -9.08 -7.09 11.88
CA SER A 192 -9.69 -5.79 12.15
C SER A 192 -8.80 -4.63 11.73
N ILE A 193 -7.48 -4.75 11.90
CA ILE A 193 -6.49 -3.75 11.50
C ILE A 193 -6.49 -3.60 9.97
N LEU A 194 -6.48 -4.70 9.23
CA LEU A 194 -6.53 -4.68 7.76
C LEU A 194 -7.88 -4.18 7.22
N ALA A 195 -8.98 -4.53 7.87
CA ALA A 195 -10.30 -3.99 7.53
C ALA A 195 -10.36 -2.47 7.76
N ASN A 196 -9.83 -1.99 8.88
CA ASN A 196 -9.75 -0.56 9.17
C ASN A 196 -8.78 0.18 8.24
N LEU A 197 -7.70 -0.47 7.78
CA LEU A 197 -6.83 0.09 6.73
C LEU A 197 -7.60 0.28 5.40
N THR A 198 -8.44 -0.67 5.03
CA THR A 198 -9.33 -0.54 3.87
C THR A 198 -10.28 0.64 4.06
N GLN A 199 -10.91 0.72 5.24
CA GLN A 199 -11.86 1.79 5.56
C GLN A 199 -11.22 3.18 5.57
N ILE A 200 -10.02 3.33 6.13
CA ILE A 200 -9.37 4.66 6.20
C ILE A 200 -8.95 5.16 4.82
N ILE A 201 -8.60 4.27 3.90
CA ILE A 201 -8.33 4.64 2.49
C ILE A 201 -9.63 5.12 1.82
N THR A 202 -10.73 4.39 2.01
CA THR A 202 -12.06 4.82 1.55
C THR A 202 -12.43 6.19 2.12
N ASN A 203 -12.25 6.39 3.43
CA ASN A 203 -12.51 7.67 4.09
C ASN A 203 -11.66 8.82 3.51
N CYS A 204 -10.40 8.55 3.14
CA CYS A 204 -9.56 9.53 2.44
C CYS A 204 -10.16 9.90 1.07
N LEU A 205 -10.62 8.93 0.29
CA LEU A 205 -11.25 9.19 -1.02
C LEU A 205 -12.53 10.01 -0.85
N GLU A 206 -13.42 9.65 0.07
CA GLU A 206 -14.64 10.40 0.35
C GLU A 206 -14.37 11.83 0.83
N LYS A 207 -13.38 12.00 1.72
CA LYS A 207 -12.98 13.32 2.22
C LYS A 207 -12.40 14.18 1.10
N ALA A 208 -11.60 13.60 0.22
CA ALA A 208 -11.04 14.28 -0.94
C ALA A 208 -12.14 14.69 -1.94
N GLU A 209 -13.10 13.82 -2.19
CA GLU A 209 -14.28 14.11 -3.03
C GLU A 209 -15.07 15.31 -2.48
N LYS A 210 -15.32 15.34 -1.15
CA LYS A 210 -15.98 16.47 -0.47
C LYS A 210 -15.21 17.80 -0.59
N LEU A 211 -13.89 17.73 -0.78
CA LEU A 211 -13.03 18.90 -1.01
C LEU A 211 -12.89 19.25 -2.51
N GLY A 212 -13.56 18.52 -3.40
CA GLY A 212 -13.45 18.71 -4.86
C GLY A 212 -12.08 18.34 -5.43
N ALA A 213 -11.33 17.47 -4.74
CA ALA A 213 -10.05 16.97 -5.21
C ALA A 213 -10.24 15.97 -6.35
N LYS A 214 -9.32 15.99 -7.32
CA LYS A 214 -9.31 15.08 -8.47
C LYS A 214 -8.18 14.06 -8.40
N SER A 215 -7.24 14.23 -7.47
CA SER A 215 -6.08 13.34 -7.37
C SER A 215 -5.57 13.18 -5.94
N LEU A 216 -5.15 11.95 -5.59
CA LEU A 216 -4.55 11.62 -4.30
C LEU A 216 -3.22 10.88 -4.48
N ALA A 217 -2.30 11.06 -3.54
CA ALA A 217 -1.12 10.22 -3.39
C ALA A 217 -1.07 9.58 -2.00
N PHE A 218 -0.92 8.25 -1.97
CA PHE A 218 -0.75 7.45 -0.77
C PHE A 218 0.67 6.88 -0.72
N PRO A 219 1.38 6.97 0.41
CA PRO A 219 2.57 6.18 0.64
C PRO A 219 2.19 4.72 0.98
N THR A 220 3.18 3.83 1.13
CA THR A 220 2.96 2.50 1.71
C THR A 220 2.54 2.62 3.19
N LEU A 221 1.23 2.62 3.44
CA LEU A 221 0.67 2.78 4.78
C LEU A 221 0.93 1.54 5.65
N GLY A 222 1.52 1.73 6.83
CA GLY A 222 1.76 0.65 7.81
C GLY A 222 3.06 -0.15 7.63
N GLY A 223 3.74 -0.05 6.48
CA GLY A 223 4.90 -0.88 6.13
C GLY A 223 6.20 -0.59 6.88
N GLY A 224 6.28 0.52 7.61
CA GLY A 224 7.47 0.91 8.38
C GLY A 224 7.42 0.47 9.84
N LYS A 225 7.59 1.43 10.77
CA LYS A 225 7.60 1.19 12.22
C LYS A 225 6.35 0.45 12.77
N LEU A 226 5.24 0.50 12.05
CA LEU A 226 3.98 -0.15 12.43
C LEU A 226 3.97 -1.65 12.11
N LYS A 227 4.92 -2.16 11.31
CA LYS A 227 5.16 -3.59 11.05
C LYS A 227 3.97 -4.35 10.44
N TYR A 228 3.15 -3.69 9.61
CA TYR A 228 2.05 -4.38 8.93
C TYR A 228 2.63 -5.41 7.93
N PRO A 229 1.88 -6.48 7.60
CA PRO A 229 2.35 -7.50 6.66
C PRO A 229 2.51 -6.89 5.26
N ILE A 230 3.74 -6.51 4.95
CA ILE A 230 4.07 -5.64 3.80
C ILE A 230 3.67 -6.25 2.44
N GLU A 231 3.64 -7.57 2.35
CA GLU A 231 3.22 -8.33 1.16
C GLU A 231 1.72 -8.16 0.87
N GLN A 232 0.91 -7.92 1.90
CA GLN A 232 -0.56 -7.80 1.76
C GLN A 232 -1.00 -6.36 1.49
N LEU A 233 -0.23 -5.38 1.98
CA LEU A 233 -0.54 -3.95 1.88
C LEU A 233 -0.91 -3.48 0.47
N PRO A 234 -0.10 -3.71 -0.60
CA PRO A 234 -0.44 -3.23 -1.93
C PRO A 234 -1.79 -3.75 -2.44
N GLY A 235 -2.07 -5.03 -2.21
CA GLY A 235 -3.33 -5.65 -2.63
C GLY A 235 -4.53 -5.02 -1.92
N ILE A 236 -4.42 -4.83 -0.60
CA ILE A 236 -5.46 -4.21 0.22
C ILE A 236 -5.70 -2.76 -0.22
N MET A 237 -4.63 -1.99 -0.39
CA MET A 237 -4.74 -0.59 -0.79
C MET A 237 -5.35 -0.45 -2.20
N TYR A 238 -4.92 -1.28 -3.14
CA TYR A 238 -5.47 -1.30 -4.50
C TYR A 238 -6.95 -1.69 -4.52
N GLU A 239 -7.34 -2.76 -3.82
CA GLU A 239 -8.73 -3.21 -3.77
C GLU A 239 -9.63 -2.19 -3.07
N ALA A 240 -9.15 -1.45 -2.06
CA ALA A 240 -9.89 -0.34 -1.46
C ALA A 240 -10.28 0.73 -2.50
N VAL A 241 -9.30 1.21 -3.28
CA VAL A 241 -9.54 2.24 -4.31
C VAL A 241 -10.40 1.69 -5.45
N LYS A 242 -10.14 0.46 -5.89
CA LYS A 242 -10.94 -0.21 -6.93
C LYS A 242 -12.39 -0.38 -6.50
N ASN A 243 -12.65 -0.86 -5.29
CA ASN A 243 -14.02 -1.01 -4.78
C ASN A 243 -14.72 0.35 -4.66
N TYR A 244 -14.02 1.37 -4.16
CA TYR A 244 -14.55 2.74 -4.13
C TYR A 244 -14.94 3.22 -5.54
N SER A 245 -14.09 3.01 -6.54
CA SER A 245 -14.35 3.41 -7.94
C SER A 245 -15.57 2.73 -8.56
N ILE A 246 -15.84 1.47 -8.19
CA ILE A 246 -16.98 0.70 -8.71
C ILE A 246 -18.28 1.16 -8.04
N GLN A 247 -18.22 1.49 -6.75
CA GLN A 247 -19.41 1.79 -5.95
C GLN A 247 -19.85 3.25 -6.03
N ASN A 248 -18.95 4.17 -6.41
CA ASN A 248 -19.19 5.60 -6.35
C ASN A 248 -18.89 6.27 -7.69
N SER A 249 -19.78 7.18 -8.10
CA SER A 249 -19.42 8.16 -9.14
C SER A 249 -18.48 9.19 -8.51
N SER A 250 -17.26 9.30 -9.01
CA SER A 250 -16.20 10.11 -8.40
C SER A 250 -15.59 11.12 -9.37
N GLN A 251 -15.32 12.32 -8.86
CA GLN A 251 -14.52 13.33 -9.55
C GLN A 251 -13.03 13.06 -9.43
N ILE A 252 -12.60 12.27 -8.44
CA ILE A 252 -11.25 11.70 -8.38
C ILE A 252 -10.99 10.95 -9.69
N LYS A 253 -9.90 11.31 -10.38
CA LYS A 253 -9.45 10.68 -11.63
C LYS A 253 -8.13 9.95 -11.47
N VAL A 254 -7.33 10.27 -10.46
CA VAL A 254 -6.00 9.69 -10.29
C VAL A 254 -5.73 9.36 -8.83
N VAL A 255 -5.27 8.14 -8.57
CA VAL A 255 -4.70 7.74 -7.28
C VAL A 255 -3.30 7.19 -7.51
N ASN A 256 -2.30 7.78 -6.85
CA ASN A 256 -0.92 7.36 -6.93
C ASN A 256 -0.51 6.65 -5.64
N PHE A 257 -0.13 5.37 -5.73
CA PHE A 257 0.64 4.72 -4.68
C PHE A 257 2.13 5.02 -4.91
N VAL A 258 2.76 5.66 -3.92
CA VAL A 258 4.15 6.10 -4.00
C VAL A 258 4.98 5.25 -3.04
N VAL A 259 5.89 4.46 -3.60
CA VAL A 259 6.82 3.60 -2.86
C VAL A 259 8.16 4.30 -2.79
N TYR A 260 8.72 4.43 -1.59
CA TYR A 260 9.98 5.13 -1.40
C TYR A 260 11.16 4.31 -1.95
N PRO A 261 12.16 4.91 -2.62
CA PRO A 261 13.28 4.16 -3.19
C PRO A 261 14.07 3.32 -2.18
N GLU A 262 14.23 3.77 -0.95
CA GLU A 262 14.94 2.99 0.08
C GLU A 262 14.10 1.82 0.60
N ASP A 263 12.77 1.90 0.46
CA ASP A 263 11.96 0.70 0.64
C ASP A 263 12.35 -0.31 -0.45
N THR A 264 12.76 0.10 -1.66
CA THR A 264 13.09 -0.83 -2.76
C THR A 264 14.37 -1.66 -2.58
N GLU A 265 15.15 -1.51 -1.50
CA GLU A 265 16.48 -2.15 -1.36
C GLU A 265 16.49 -3.65 -1.05
N ILE A 266 15.36 -4.33 -1.21
CA ILE A 266 15.32 -5.80 -1.26
C ILE A 266 14.98 -6.29 -2.68
N VAL A 267 15.28 -5.45 -3.68
CA VAL A 267 15.30 -5.82 -5.11
C VAL A 267 16.57 -6.58 -5.53
N THR A 268 17.65 -6.65 -4.73
CA THR A 268 18.92 -7.19 -5.24
C THR A 268 19.76 -7.97 -4.23
N VAL A 269 19.24 -9.07 -3.68
CA VAL A 269 20.10 -10.17 -3.20
C VAL A 269 19.39 -11.51 -3.44
N GLY A 270 20.01 -12.37 -4.27
CA GLY A 270 19.60 -13.76 -4.53
C GLY A 270 19.09 -14.00 -5.96
#